data_AF-A0A059DBU7-F1
#
_entry.id   AF-A0A059DBU7-F1
#
_cell.length_a   1.000
_cell.length_b   1.000
_cell.length_c   1.000
_cell.angle_alpha   90.00
_cell.angle_beta   90.00
_cell.angle_gamma   90.00
#
_symmetry.space_group_name_H-M   'P 1'
#
loop_
_entity.id
_entity.type
_entity.pdbx_description
1 polymer ?
#
loop_
_entity_poly.entity_id
_entity_poly.type
_entity_poly.pdbx_seq_one_letter_code
_entity_poly.pdbx_strand_id
1 'polypeptide(L)'
;VKEKRAELEKLKSTFVRRASDFLRNYFASLVDFMISDKSYFSQRGQLKRPDHADLRYKCRTYARLLQHLKSLDKNCLGPLRKAYCSSLNLLLRREAREFANELRASTKASRNPTVWLEGSTGPGQNVNNSDTSTVSEAYAKMLTIFIPLLVDESSFFAHFMCFEVPALVPPGGVSNGNKAGSNDDDDDDLGILDIDENDDGKAGNDSVELVALNESLQDLLDGIQEDFYAVVDWAYKIDPLRCISMHGITERYISGQKADAAGFVRLLLDDLESRISMQFGRFVDEACHQIERNERNVKQTGVLSYIPRFATLATRMEQYIQGQSRDLVDQAYTKFVSIMFVTLEKIAQTDPKYADIFLLENYAAFQNSLYDLANVVPTLAKFYHQASEAYEQACTRFISMIIYYQFERLFQFARKIEDLMYTISPEEVDSFPTWIVQNGSSEDAKIQFIWC
;
A
#
# COMPACT_ATOMS: atom_id res chain seq x y z
N VAL A 1 -16.52 56.70 -35.96
CA VAL A 1 -16.53 55.22 -35.74
C VAL A 1 -15.24 54.71 -35.08
N LYS A 2 -14.04 54.98 -35.64
CA LYS A 2 -12.77 54.51 -35.05
C LYS A 2 -12.54 54.99 -33.60
N GLU A 3 -12.77 56.28 -33.33
CA GLU A 3 -12.64 56.88 -32.00
C GLU A 3 -13.59 56.23 -30.98
N LYS A 4 -14.87 56.05 -31.32
CA LYS A 4 -15.85 55.38 -30.46
C LYS A 4 -15.52 53.91 -30.18
N ARG A 5 -14.89 53.20 -31.13
CA ARG A 5 -14.36 51.84 -30.90
C ARG A 5 -13.20 51.86 -29.91
N ALA A 6 -12.29 52.83 -30.02
CA ALA A 6 -11.16 52.97 -29.09
C ALA A 6 -11.63 53.32 -27.65
N GLU A 7 -12.62 54.20 -27.52
CA GLU A 7 -13.25 54.51 -26.23
C GLU A 7 -13.90 53.27 -25.59
N LEU A 8 -14.62 52.46 -26.40
CA LEU A 8 -15.25 51.23 -25.93
C LEU A 8 -14.22 50.20 -25.44
N GLU A 9 -13.11 50.00 -26.16
CA GLU A 9 -12.02 49.10 -25.72
C GLU A 9 -11.35 49.58 -24.43
N LYS A 10 -11.19 50.90 -24.27
CA LYS A 10 -10.68 51.48 -23.01
C LYS A 10 -11.65 51.25 -21.85
N LEU A 11 -12.95 51.40 -22.08
CA LEU A 11 -13.98 51.17 -21.06
C LEU A 11 -14.03 49.68 -20.67
N LYS A 12 -14.00 48.79 -21.67
CA LYS A 12 -13.96 47.34 -21.51
C LYS A 12 -12.76 46.91 -20.67
N SER A 13 -11.55 47.29 -21.07
CA SER A 13 -10.31 46.95 -20.32
C SER A 13 -10.31 47.51 -18.90
N THR A 14 -10.83 48.73 -18.70
CA THR A 14 -10.94 49.34 -17.37
C THR A 14 -11.94 48.59 -16.48
N PHE A 15 -13.10 48.19 -17.04
CA PHE A 15 -14.12 47.42 -16.33
C PHE A 15 -13.59 46.04 -15.94
N VAL A 16 -13.03 45.28 -16.90
CA VAL A 16 -12.45 43.95 -16.66
C VAL A 16 -11.41 44.03 -15.55
N ARG A 17 -10.46 44.96 -15.63
CA ARG A 17 -9.42 45.13 -14.60
C ARG A 17 -10.02 45.39 -13.21
N ARG A 18 -10.94 46.36 -13.08
CA ARG A 18 -11.54 46.71 -11.78
C ARG A 18 -12.37 45.57 -11.20
N ALA A 19 -13.15 44.88 -12.02
CA ALA A 19 -13.97 43.76 -11.61
C ALA A 19 -13.10 42.54 -11.21
N SER A 20 -12.04 42.25 -11.97
CA SER A 20 -11.08 41.20 -11.61
C SER A 20 -10.35 41.53 -10.30
N ASP A 21 -9.91 42.77 -10.10
CA ASP A 21 -9.27 43.20 -8.84
C ASP A 21 -10.24 43.10 -7.65
N PHE A 22 -11.50 43.50 -7.84
CA PHE A 22 -12.54 43.33 -6.83
C PHE A 22 -12.71 41.86 -6.45
N LEU A 23 -12.87 40.95 -7.42
CA LEU A 23 -13.07 39.53 -7.15
C LEU A 23 -11.86 38.88 -6.47
N ARG A 24 -10.64 39.22 -6.91
CA ARG A 24 -9.40 38.74 -6.28
C ARG A 24 -9.35 39.13 -4.80
N ASN A 25 -9.64 40.39 -4.49
CA ASN A 25 -9.65 40.87 -3.11
C ASN A 25 -10.80 40.26 -2.31
N TYR A 26 -11.96 40.07 -2.94
CA TYR A 26 -13.12 39.46 -2.31
C TYR A 26 -12.85 38.03 -1.86
N PHE A 27 -12.26 37.19 -2.72
CA PHE A 27 -11.90 35.81 -2.37
C PHE A 27 -10.96 35.74 -1.16
N ALA A 28 -9.91 36.56 -1.16
CA ALA A 28 -8.99 36.65 -0.03
C ALA A 28 -9.72 37.10 1.25
N SER A 29 -10.50 38.18 1.19
CA SER A 29 -11.21 38.70 2.36
C SER A 29 -12.21 37.72 2.98
N LEU A 30 -12.84 36.89 2.14
CA LEU A 30 -13.80 35.89 2.57
C LEU A 30 -13.11 34.76 3.34
N VAL A 31 -11.98 34.29 2.81
CA VAL A 31 -11.16 33.28 3.49
C VAL A 31 -10.53 33.83 4.75
N ASP A 32 -9.98 35.05 4.72
CA ASP A 32 -9.38 35.71 5.89
C ASP A 32 -10.40 35.84 7.03
N PHE A 33 -11.66 36.17 6.72
CA PHE A 33 -12.74 36.18 7.70
C PHE A 33 -12.93 34.80 8.34
N MET A 34 -13.03 33.72 7.56
CA MET A 34 -13.19 32.36 8.09
C MET A 34 -11.97 31.91 8.90
N ILE A 35 -10.76 32.21 8.42
CA ILE A 35 -9.47 31.92 9.08
C ILE A 35 -9.37 32.63 10.43
N SER A 36 -9.89 33.86 10.54
CA SER A 36 -9.84 34.64 11.77
C SER A 36 -10.75 34.07 12.87
N ASP A 37 -11.87 33.45 12.49
CA ASP A 37 -12.81 32.85 13.44
C ASP A 37 -12.46 31.38 13.73
N LYS A 38 -11.99 31.13 14.96
CA LYS A 38 -11.64 29.78 15.42
C LYS A 38 -12.82 28.83 15.43
N SER A 39 -14.06 29.33 15.43
CA SER A 39 -15.27 28.50 15.44
C SER A 39 -15.38 27.61 14.20
N TYR A 40 -14.74 27.98 13.08
CA TYR A 40 -14.73 27.20 11.84
C TYR A 40 -13.84 25.95 11.91
N PHE A 41 -12.88 25.90 12.83
CA PHE A 41 -11.88 24.84 12.90
C PHE A 41 -12.16 23.84 14.02
N SER A 42 -11.58 22.64 13.89
CA SER A 42 -11.52 21.69 15.01
C SER A 42 -10.73 22.29 16.17
N GLN A 43 -11.19 22.04 17.38
CA GLN A 43 -10.58 22.53 18.62
C GLN A 43 -10.42 21.38 19.60
N ARG A 44 -9.66 21.60 20.67
CA ARG A 44 -9.39 20.58 21.68
C ARG A 44 -10.68 20.00 22.26
N GLY A 45 -10.91 18.70 22.04
CA GLY A 45 -12.10 17.97 22.46
C GLY A 45 -13.31 18.11 21.53
N GLN A 46 -13.20 18.87 20.43
CA GLN A 46 -14.27 19.10 19.47
C GLN A 46 -13.75 18.94 18.04
N LEU A 47 -13.93 17.75 17.49
CA LEU A 47 -13.72 17.47 16.08
C LEU A 47 -14.85 18.09 15.26
N LYS A 48 -14.52 19.04 14.37
CA LYS A 48 -15.51 19.73 13.53
C LYS A 48 -15.31 19.34 12.07
N ARG A 49 -16.41 18.98 11.40
CA ARG A 49 -16.43 18.79 9.95
C ARG A 49 -16.39 20.16 9.25
N PRO A 50 -15.49 20.39 8.29
CA PRO A 50 -15.51 21.60 7.47
C PRO A 50 -16.84 21.77 6.74
N ASP A 51 -17.32 23.01 6.66
CA ASP A 51 -18.55 23.36 5.95
C ASP A 51 -18.36 24.66 5.17
N HIS A 52 -18.41 24.54 3.84
CA HIS A 52 -18.25 25.64 2.90
C HIS A 52 -19.56 26.10 2.25
N ALA A 53 -20.73 25.74 2.81
CA ALA A 53 -22.02 26.14 2.23
C ALA A 53 -22.16 27.68 2.09
N ASP A 54 -21.84 28.43 3.15
CA ASP A 54 -21.92 29.90 3.16
C ASP A 54 -20.86 30.53 2.23
N LEU A 55 -19.63 30.01 2.24
CA LEU A 55 -18.56 30.43 1.32
C LEU A 55 -19.00 30.27 -0.14
N ARG A 56 -19.51 29.10 -0.51
CA ARG A 56 -19.98 28.80 -1.86
C ARG A 56 -21.18 29.68 -2.24
N TYR A 57 -22.10 29.92 -1.32
CA TYR A 57 -23.23 30.83 -1.54
C TYR A 57 -22.77 32.25 -1.87
N LYS A 58 -21.86 32.80 -1.05
CA LYS A 58 -21.27 34.13 -1.23
C LYS A 58 -20.45 34.26 -2.51
N CYS A 59 -19.76 33.20 -2.94
CA CYS A 59 -19.09 33.16 -4.25
C CYS A 59 -20.09 33.15 -5.40
N ARG A 60 -21.15 32.32 -5.31
CA ARG A 60 -22.18 32.19 -6.37
C ARG A 60 -22.89 33.49 -6.69
N THR A 61 -23.01 34.42 -5.74
CA THR A 61 -23.57 35.77 -5.99
C THR A 61 -22.86 36.50 -7.13
N TYR A 62 -21.58 36.20 -7.37
CA TYR A 62 -20.76 36.79 -8.43
C TYR A 62 -20.57 35.91 -9.67
N ALA A 63 -21.23 34.75 -9.76
CA ALA A 63 -21.08 33.83 -10.88
C ALA A 63 -21.42 34.47 -12.25
N ARG A 64 -22.50 35.28 -12.31
CA ARG A 64 -22.87 36.03 -13.53
C ARG A 64 -21.80 37.04 -13.93
N LEU A 65 -21.15 37.69 -12.96
CA LEU A 65 -20.06 38.62 -13.23
C LEU A 65 -18.88 37.89 -13.87
N LEU A 66 -18.50 36.70 -13.37
CA LEU A 66 -17.44 35.88 -13.95
C LEU A 66 -17.75 35.47 -15.40
N GLN A 67 -19.00 35.09 -15.70
CA GLN A 67 -19.43 34.77 -17.07
C GLN A 67 -19.28 35.98 -18.00
N HIS A 68 -19.67 37.17 -17.57
CA HIS A 68 -19.46 38.40 -18.33
C HIS A 68 -17.97 38.74 -18.48
N LEU A 69 -17.14 38.50 -17.46
CA LEU A 69 -15.70 38.71 -17.57
C LEU A 69 -15.07 37.75 -18.58
N LYS A 70 -15.49 36.46 -18.61
CA LYS A 70 -15.06 35.49 -19.62
C LYS A 70 -15.37 35.95 -21.04
N SER A 71 -16.57 36.51 -21.27
CA SER A 71 -16.97 36.97 -22.61
C SER A 71 -16.29 38.26 -23.04
N LEU A 72 -15.94 39.14 -22.08
CA LEU A 72 -15.21 40.37 -22.36
C LEU A 72 -13.72 40.09 -22.61
N ASP A 73 -13.05 39.32 -21.76
CA ASP A 73 -11.63 38.99 -21.90
C ASP A 73 -11.32 37.60 -21.33
N LYS A 74 -11.07 36.63 -22.22
CA LYS A 74 -10.75 35.25 -21.81
C LYS A 74 -9.49 35.18 -20.94
N ASN A 75 -8.54 36.11 -21.11
CA ASN A 75 -7.27 36.10 -20.38
C ASN A 75 -7.41 36.51 -18.90
N CYS A 76 -8.52 37.15 -18.53
CA CYS A 76 -8.72 37.62 -17.16
C CYS A 76 -9.01 36.47 -16.16
N LEU A 77 -9.46 35.32 -16.65
CA LEU A 77 -9.82 34.18 -15.81
C LEU A 77 -8.62 33.47 -15.18
N GLY A 78 -7.47 33.41 -15.87
CA GLY A 78 -6.28 32.74 -15.33
C GLY A 78 -5.84 33.30 -13.97
N PRO A 79 -5.59 34.61 -13.85
CA PRO A 79 -5.26 35.24 -12.57
C PRO A 79 -6.36 35.12 -11.51
N LEU A 80 -7.63 35.11 -11.91
CA LEU A 80 -8.78 34.94 -11.01
C LEU A 80 -8.86 33.53 -10.43
N ARG A 81 -8.70 32.50 -11.29
CA ARG A 81 -8.60 31.09 -10.90
C ARG A 81 -7.48 30.92 -9.89
N LYS A 82 -6.28 31.40 -10.20
CA LYS A 82 -5.11 31.31 -9.32
C LYS A 82 -5.34 32.00 -7.96
N ALA A 83 -5.95 33.18 -7.94
CA ALA A 83 -6.24 33.90 -6.70
C ALA A 83 -7.25 33.14 -5.82
N TYR A 84 -8.29 32.56 -6.42
CA TYR A 84 -9.23 31.71 -5.71
C TYR A 84 -8.56 30.44 -5.18
N CYS A 85 -7.81 29.73 -6.03
CA CYS A 85 -7.07 28.52 -5.64
C CYS A 85 -6.14 28.81 -4.45
N SER A 86 -5.36 29.88 -4.52
CA SER A 86 -4.44 30.28 -3.44
C SER A 86 -5.18 30.57 -2.13
N SER A 87 -6.34 31.25 -2.21
CA SER A 87 -7.13 31.59 -1.02
C SER A 87 -7.76 30.34 -0.41
N LEU A 88 -8.43 29.52 -1.22
CA LEU A 88 -9.12 28.32 -0.72
C LEU A 88 -8.13 27.24 -0.28
N ASN A 89 -6.96 27.12 -0.91
CA ASN A 89 -5.87 26.24 -0.45
C ASN A 89 -5.48 26.54 1.00
N LEU A 90 -5.30 27.84 1.33
CA LEU A 90 -4.92 28.25 2.68
C LEU A 90 -5.96 27.81 3.72
N LEU A 91 -7.25 27.94 3.39
CA LEU A 91 -8.34 27.47 4.24
C LEU A 91 -8.31 25.95 4.41
N LEU A 92 -8.32 25.21 3.28
CA LEU A 92 -8.35 23.74 3.26
C LEU A 92 -7.18 23.13 4.03
N ARG A 93 -5.97 23.66 3.83
CA ARG A 93 -4.78 23.21 4.55
C ARG A 93 -4.87 23.45 6.05
N ARG A 94 -5.39 24.62 6.45
CA ARG A 94 -5.58 24.90 7.88
C ARG A 94 -6.63 23.99 8.50
N GLU A 95 -7.74 23.75 7.80
CA GLU A 95 -8.78 22.81 8.25
C GLU A 95 -8.25 21.39 8.37
N ALA A 96 -7.55 20.89 7.35
CA ALA A 96 -6.91 19.57 7.37
C ALA A 96 -5.92 19.44 8.53
N ARG A 97 -5.09 20.46 8.75
CA ARG A 97 -4.11 20.48 9.84
C ARG A 97 -4.76 20.45 11.22
N GLU A 98 -5.71 21.34 11.50
CA GLU A 98 -6.35 21.39 12.81
C GLU A 98 -7.19 20.13 13.07
N PHE A 99 -7.85 19.60 12.04
CA PHE A 99 -8.57 18.32 12.12
C PHE A 99 -7.62 17.15 12.40
N ALA A 100 -6.50 17.06 11.67
CA ALA A 100 -5.48 16.03 11.88
C ALA A 100 -4.83 16.14 13.27
N ASN A 101 -4.56 17.36 13.75
CA ASN A 101 -4.04 17.60 15.10
C ASN A 101 -5.02 17.10 16.16
N GLU A 102 -6.30 17.43 16.02
CA GLU A 102 -7.32 17.05 16.98
C GLU A 102 -7.62 15.54 16.93
N LEU A 103 -7.65 14.93 15.73
CA LEU A 103 -7.75 13.47 15.60
C LEU A 103 -6.66 12.76 16.38
N ARG A 104 -5.41 13.20 16.21
CA ARG A 104 -4.25 12.60 16.91
C ARG A 104 -4.29 12.85 18.41
N ALA A 105 -4.74 14.04 18.85
CA ALA A 105 -4.84 14.39 20.25
C ALA A 105 -5.98 13.67 20.99
N SER A 106 -7.10 13.44 20.30
CA SER A 106 -8.28 12.74 20.86
C SER A 106 -8.13 11.21 20.84
N THR A 107 -7.27 10.67 19.98
CA THR A 107 -7.04 9.22 19.89
C THR A 107 -6.17 8.73 21.04
N LYS A 108 -6.77 8.01 21.98
CA LYS A 108 -6.07 7.30 23.05
C LYS A 108 -5.53 5.98 22.52
N ALA A 109 -4.31 5.98 22.02
CA ALA A 109 -3.62 4.75 21.65
C ALA A 109 -2.48 4.48 22.64
N SER A 110 -2.48 3.28 23.24
CA SER A 110 -1.29 2.80 23.95
C SER A 110 -0.19 2.64 22.91
N ARG A 111 0.94 3.34 23.10
CA ARG A 111 2.06 3.23 22.18
C ARG A 111 2.66 1.83 22.36
N ASN A 112 2.42 0.96 21.39
CA ASN A 112 2.94 -0.39 21.40
C ASN A 112 3.87 -0.53 20.21
N PRO A 113 5.17 -0.17 20.35
CA PRO A 113 6.10 -0.48 19.27
C PRO A 113 5.96 -1.98 19.01
N THR A 114 5.69 -2.38 17.78
CA THR A 114 5.64 -3.80 17.41
C THR A 114 7.04 -4.36 17.62
N VAL A 115 7.33 -4.80 18.85
CA VAL A 115 8.62 -5.32 19.27
C VAL A 115 8.76 -6.70 18.64
N TRP A 116 9.25 -6.71 17.40
CA TRP A 116 9.53 -7.92 16.63
C TRP A 116 10.65 -8.75 17.26
N LEU A 117 11.61 -8.13 17.97
CA LEU A 117 12.80 -8.81 18.47
C LEU A 117 13.15 -8.71 19.97
N GLU A 118 12.71 -7.72 20.73
CA GLU A 118 13.16 -7.55 22.12
C GLU A 118 12.38 -8.44 23.12
N GLY A 119 13.13 -9.10 24.00
CA GLY A 119 12.73 -10.32 24.70
C GLY A 119 11.59 -10.18 25.70
N SER A 120 10.66 -11.14 25.63
CA SER A 120 10.04 -11.68 26.84
C SER A 120 10.61 -13.07 27.09
N THR A 121 11.60 -13.11 27.97
CA THR A 121 12.04 -14.34 28.63
C THR A 121 11.00 -14.69 29.68
N GLY A 122 10.03 -15.54 29.35
CA GLY A 122 9.11 -16.10 30.33
C GLY A 122 7.89 -16.77 29.71
N PRO A 123 7.61 -18.05 30.03
CA PRO A 123 6.34 -18.68 29.67
C PRO A 123 5.25 -18.11 30.59
N GLY A 124 4.58 -17.03 30.16
CA GLY A 124 3.49 -16.45 30.95
C GLY A 124 3.09 -15.00 30.66
N GLN A 125 3.76 -14.28 29.75
CA GLN A 125 3.25 -12.96 29.36
C GLN A 125 2.18 -13.10 28.28
N ASN A 126 0.91 -13.00 28.71
CA ASN A 126 -0.17 -12.55 27.83
C ASN A 126 0.34 -11.31 27.09
N VAL A 127 0.59 -11.44 25.79
CA VAL A 127 0.88 -10.30 24.94
C VAL A 127 -0.42 -9.52 24.88
N ASN A 128 -0.62 -8.59 25.81
CA ASN A 128 -1.74 -7.69 25.83
C ASN A 128 -1.77 -7.00 24.46
N ASN A 129 -2.67 -7.47 23.59
CA ASN A 129 -2.93 -6.91 22.29
C ASN A 129 -3.61 -5.56 22.57
N SER A 130 -2.79 -4.53 22.79
CA SER A 130 -3.31 -3.18 22.99
C SER A 130 -4.11 -2.82 21.75
N ASP A 131 -5.38 -2.52 21.92
CA ASP A 131 -6.25 -2.20 20.79
C ASP A 131 -5.81 -0.88 20.15
N THR A 132 -5.03 -0.97 19.08
CA THR A 132 -4.57 0.16 18.26
C THR A 132 -5.55 0.49 17.13
N SER A 133 -6.77 -0.08 17.12
CA SER A 133 -7.76 0.08 16.04
C SER A 133 -8.16 1.54 15.83
N THR A 134 -8.26 2.27 16.94
CA THR A 134 -8.55 3.70 16.98
C THR A 134 -7.61 4.55 16.12
N VAL A 135 -6.38 4.09 15.88
CA VAL A 135 -5.40 4.75 15.02
C VAL A 135 -5.79 4.65 13.54
N SER A 136 -6.08 3.43 13.07
CA SER A 136 -6.58 3.21 11.70
C SER A 136 -7.95 3.85 11.49
N GLU A 137 -8.79 3.90 12.52
CA GLU A 137 -10.07 4.61 12.47
C GLU A 137 -9.90 6.12 12.35
N ALA A 138 -8.90 6.72 13.01
CA ALA A 138 -8.61 8.15 12.87
C ALA A 138 -8.22 8.49 11.43
N TYR A 139 -7.37 7.67 10.80
CA TYR A 139 -7.04 7.78 9.38
C TYR A 139 -8.29 7.64 8.49
N ALA A 140 -9.11 6.61 8.74
CA ALA A 140 -10.36 6.40 7.99
C ALA A 140 -11.32 7.59 8.11
N LYS A 141 -11.45 8.18 9.31
CA LYS A 141 -12.26 9.38 9.56
C LYS A 141 -11.75 10.59 8.77
N MET A 142 -10.43 10.77 8.67
CA MET A 142 -9.85 11.83 7.85
C MET A 142 -10.27 11.70 6.38
N LEU A 143 -10.11 10.51 5.79
CA LEU A 143 -10.54 10.26 4.41
C LEU A 143 -12.05 10.45 4.23
N THR A 144 -12.85 9.95 5.16
CA THR A 144 -14.32 10.04 5.10
C THR A 144 -14.83 11.48 5.11
N ILE A 145 -14.11 12.39 5.76
CA ILE A 145 -14.48 13.80 5.83
C ILE A 145 -13.91 14.58 4.64
N PHE A 146 -12.62 14.43 4.35
CA PHE A 146 -11.95 15.29 3.37
C PHE A 146 -12.13 14.80 1.94
N ILE A 147 -12.15 13.50 1.64
CA ILE A 147 -12.27 13.05 0.25
C ILE A 147 -13.56 13.58 -0.40
N PRO A 148 -14.76 13.45 0.20
CA PRO A 148 -15.96 14.06 -0.37
C PRO A 148 -15.90 15.59 -0.46
N LEU A 149 -15.31 16.25 0.54
CA LEU A 149 -15.13 17.71 0.53
C LEU A 149 -14.27 18.16 -0.65
N LEU A 150 -13.14 17.48 -0.90
CA LEU A 150 -12.22 17.81 -1.99
C LEU A 150 -12.87 17.58 -3.36
N VAL A 151 -13.66 16.52 -3.51
CA VAL A 151 -14.47 16.29 -4.73
C VAL A 151 -15.48 17.42 -4.92
N ASP A 152 -16.21 17.78 -3.87
CA ASP A 152 -17.21 18.85 -3.91
C ASP A 152 -16.59 20.22 -4.24
N GLU A 153 -15.45 20.55 -3.66
CA GLU A 153 -14.72 21.79 -3.95
C GLU A 153 -14.14 21.81 -5.36
N SER A 154 -13.60 20.68 -5.84
CA SER A 154 -13.10 20.57 -7.22
C SER A 154 -14.22 20.76 -8.24
N SER A 155 -15.38 20.14 -7.98
CA SER A 155 -16.56 20.29 -8.82
C SER A 155 -17.10 21.72 -8.76
N PHE A 156 -17.23 22.31 -7.56
CA PHE A 156 -17.66 23.69 -7.40
C PHE A 156 -16.74 24.65 -8.16
N PHE A 157 -15.42 24.49 -8.00
CA PHE A 157 -14.41 25.31 -8.66
C PHE A 157 -14.53 25.24 -10.19
N ALA A 158 -14.63 24.03 -10.75
CA ALA A 158 -14.76 23.82 -12.20
C ALA A 158 -15.96 24.61 -12.76
N HIS A 159 -17.12 24.47 -12.12
CA HIS A 159 -18.34 25.17 -12.52
C HIS A 159 -18.26 26.68 -12.30
N PHE A 160 -17.80 27.12 -11.13
CA PHE A 160 -17.75 28.54 -10.76
C PHE A 160 -16.77 29.32 -11.63
N MET A 161 -15.63 28.73 -11.98
CA MET A 161 -14.60 29.33 -12.83
C MET A 161 -14.80 29.11 -14.33
N CYS A 162 -16.02 28.72 -14.73
CA CYS A 162 -16.47 28.63 -16.11
C CYS A 162 -15.58 27.72 -16.98
N PHE A 163 -15.15 26.57 -16.44
CA PHE A 163 -14.57 25.50 -17.26
C PHE A 163 -15.70 24.79 -18.01
N GLU A 164 -15.52 24.57 -19.31
CA GLU A 164 -16.48 23.90 -20.19
C GLU A 164 -16.12 22.42 -20.29
N VAL A 165 -16.26 21.70 -19.18
CA VAL A 165 -15.94 20.26 -19.12
C VAL A 165 -17.24 19.45 -19.04
N PRO A 166 -17.59 18.64 -20.08
CA PRO A 166 -18.83 17.85 -20.10
C PRO A 166 -18.95 16.82 -18.96
N ALA A 167 -17.83 16.34 -18.42
CA ALA A 167 -17.77 15.22 -17.47
C ALA A 167 -18.28 15.52 -16.04
N LEU A 168 -18.60 16.77 -15.70
CA LEU A 168 -19.02 17.18 -14.34
C LEU A 168 -20.45 17.74 -14.27
N VAL A 169 -21.18 17.76 -15.38
CA VAL A 169 -22.54 18.31 -15.43
C VAL A 169 -23.54 17.30 -14.84
N PRO A 170 -24.37 17.67 -13.83
CA PRO A 170 -25.47 16.80 -13.39
C PRO A 170 -26.44 16.55 -14.56
N PRO A 171 -27.05 15.37 -14.68
CA PRO A 171 -28.05 15.11 -15.71
C PRO A 171 -29.26 16.04 -15.46
N GLY A 172 -29.33 17.15 -16.19
CA GLY A 172 -30.41 18.14 -16.04
C GLY A 172 -30.06 19.59 -16.38
N GLY A 173 -28.80 19.93 -16.67
CA GLY A 173 -28.41 21.29 -17.07
C GLY A 173 -28.68 21.58 -18.55
N VAL A 174 -29.89 22.05 -18.87
CA VAL A 174 -30.30 22.42 -20.23
C VAL A 174 -29.40 23.55 -20.78
N SER A 175 -28.68 23.27 -21.86
CA SER A 175 -28.02 24.28 -22.69
C SER A 175 -29.08 25.15 -23.37
N ASN A 176 -29.18 26.39 -22.92
CA ASN A 176 -30.17 27.35 -23.41
C ASN A 176 -29.73 27.93 -24.76
N GLY A 177 -30.39 27.52 -25.85
CA GLY A 177 -30.24 28.09 -27.19
C GLY A 177 -31.57 28.08 -27.93
N ASN A 178 -32.25 29.22 -27.95
CA ASN A 178 -33.54 29.46 -28.60
C ASN A 178 -33.60 29.03 -30.08
N LYS A 179 -34.72 28.40 -30.47
CA LYS A 179 -35.57 28.91 -31.56
C LYS A 179 -37.00 28.39 -31.45
N ALA A 180 -37.93 29.32 -31.33
CA ALA A 180 -39.37 29.10 -31.51
C ALA A 180 -39.68 28.89 -33.01
N GLY A 181 -40.63 28.01 -33.29
CA GLY A 181 -41.20 27.79 -34.62
C GLY A 181 -42.18 26.62 -34.60
N SER A 182 -43.47 26.93 -34.66
CA SER A 182 -44.61 26.01 -34.82
C SER A 182 -44.62 25.41 -36.22
N ASN A 183 -44.90 24.11 -36.36
CA ASN A 183 -46.03 23.54 -37.13
C ASN A 183 -45.97 22.01 -37.24
N ASP A 184 -47.17 21.46 -37.38
CA ASP A 184 -47.61 20.07 -37.39
C ASP A 184 -47.12 19.20 -38.58
N ASP A 185 -47.17 17.89 -38.32
CA ASP A 185 -47.52 16.72 -39.16
C ASP A 185 -46.69 16.29 -40.38
N ASP A 186 -46.41 14.97 -40.36
CA ASP A 186 -46.27 13.95 -41.42
C ASP A 186 -45.28 14.15 -42.58
N ASP A 187 -44.25 13.30 -42.65
CA ASP A 187 -44.19 12.15 -43.58
C ASP A 187 -42.77 11.53 -43.67
N ASP A 188 -42.76 10.22 -43.92
CA ASP A 188 -41.60 9.38 -44.22
C ASP A 188 -40.83 9.85 -45.49
N ASP A 189 -39.50 10.01 -45.41
CA ASP A 189 -38.64 9.80 -46.59
C ASP A 189 -37.21 9.36 -46.23
N LEU A 190 -36.77 8.29 -46.91
CA LEU A 190 -35.46 7.67 -46.82
C LEU A 190 -34.49 8.41 -47.77
N GLY A 191 -33.63 9.26 -47.20
CA GLY A 191 -32.59 9.96 -47.96
C GLY A 191 -31.21 9.82 -47.33
N ILE A 192 -30.37 8.97 -47.93
CA ILE A 192 -28.91 8.93 -47.74
C ILE A 192 -28.34 10.31 -48.10
N LEU A 193 -27.82 11.06 -47.12
CA LEU A 193 -26.99 12.24 -47.36
C LEU A 193 -25.89 12.36 -46.29
N ASP A 194 -24.67 12.12 -46.77
CA ASP A 194 -23.40 12.75 -46.45
C ASP A 194 -23.00 12.91 -44.97
N ILE A 195 -22.05 12.04 -44.59
CA ILE A 195 -21.11 12.20 -43.50
C ILE A 195 -20.31 13.49 -43.76
N ASP A 196 -20.64 14.58 -43.07
CA ASP A 196 -19.76 15.73 -42.94
C ASP A 196 -18.84 15.48 -41.73
N GLU A 197 -17.66 14.93 -42.02
CA GLU A 197 -16.50 14.89 -41.13
C GLU A 197 -16.04 16.33 -40.84
N ASN A 198 -16.57 16.96 -39.79
CA ASN A 198 -16.00 18.18 -39.20
C ASN A 198 -16.44 18.33 -37.72
N ASP A 199 -15.95 17.47 -36.83
CA ASP A 199 -16.00 17.70 -35.36
C ASP A 199 -14.62 17.55 -34.67
N ASP A 200 -13.53 17.67 -35.42
CA ASP A 200 -12.17 17.60 -34.85
C ASP A 200 -11.77 18.83 -34.01
N GLY A 201 -12.55 19.92 -34.06
CA GLY A 201 -12.27 21.16 -33.32
C GLY A 201 -12.72 21.14 -31.86
N LYS A 202 -13.66 20.27 -31.48
CA LYS A 202 -14.28 20.24 -30.15
C LYS A 202 -13.51 19.37 -29.17
N ALA A 203 -13.08 18.18 -29.62
CA ALA A 203 -12.29 17.25 -28.81
C ALA A 203 -10.91 17.82 -28.40
N GLY A 204 -10.27 18.61 -29.27
CA GLY A 204 -8.98 19.25 -28.96
C GLY A 204 -9.10 20.39 -27.95
N ASN A 205 -10.20 21.17 -27.97
CA ASN A 205 -10.42 22.26 -27.02
C ASN A 205 -10.84 21.73 -25.63
N ASP A 206 -11.63 20.66 -25.59
CA ASP A 206 -12.01 19.97 -24.35
C ASP A 206 -10.78 19.38 -23.64
N SER A 207 -9.81 18.84 -24.40
CA SER A 207 -8.54 18.34 -23.85
C SER A 207 -7.68 19.46 -23.22
N VAL A 208 -7.59 20.62 -23.87
CA VAL A 208 -6.82 21.77 -23.33
C VAL A 208 -7.48 22.38 -22.09
N GLU A 209 -8.80 22.49 -22.06
CA GLU A 209 -9.51 22.97 -20.87
C GLU A 209 -9.44 21.98 -19.71
N LEU A 210 -9.46 20.68 -19.98
CA LEU A 210 -9.23 19.63 -18.98
C LEU A 210 -7.83 19.72 -18.36
N VAL A 211 -6.79 19.93 -19.17
CA VAL A 211 -5.42 20.13 -18.67
C VAL A 211 -5.34 21.38 -17.79
N ALA A 212 -5.88 22.51 -18.24
CA ALA A 212 -5.88 23.75 -17.47
C ALA A 212 -6.70 23.66 -16.17
N LEU A 213 -7.79 22.87 -16.17
CA LEU A 213 -8.54 22.56 -14.96
C LEU A 213 -7.68 21.75 -13.99
N ASN A 214 -6.99 20.71 -14.48
CA ASN A 214 -6.15 19.86 -13.64
C ASN A 214 -4.97 20.65 -13.03
N GLU A 215 -4.33 21.53 -13.79
CA GLU A 215 -3.29 22.45 -13.29
C GLU A 215 -3.85 23.39 -12.20
N SER A 216 -5.06 23.93 -12.40
CA SER A 216 -5.68 24.81 -11.40
C SER A 216 -6.10 24.06 -10.14
N LEU A 217 -6.53 22.80 -10.27
CA LEU A 217 -6.84 21.92 -9.14
C LEU A 217 -5.58 21.53 -8.37
N GLN A 218 -4.46 21.34 -9.08
CA GLN A 218 -3.14 21.17 -8.45
C GLN A 218 -2.80 22.38 -7.58
N ASP A 219 -2.92 23.60 -8.11
CA ASP A 219 -2.70 24.83 -7.33
C ASP A 219 -3.66 24.95 -6.13
N LEU A 220 -4.93 24.52 -6.29
CA LEU A 220 -5.94 24.59 -5.24
C LEU A 220 -5.63 23.66 -4.07
N LEU A 221 -5.06 22.49 -4.35
CA LEU A 221 -4.89 21.42 -3.37
C LEU A 221 -3.42 21.15 -3.02
N ASP A 222 -2.51 21.97 -3.55
CA ASP A 222 -1.07 21.84 -3.32
C ASP A 222 -0.74 21.83 -1.81
N GLY A 223 0.11 20.89 -1.43
CA GLY A 223 0.61 20.71 -0.07
C GLY A 223 -0.43 20.22 0.95
N ILE A 224 -1.66 19.88 0.56
CA ILE A 224 -2.65 19.29 1.48
C ILE A 224 -2.25 17.87 1.89
N GLN A 225 -1.56 17.12 1.02
CA GLN A 225 -1.09 15.77 1.27
C GLN A 225 -0.21 15.67 2.53
N GLU A 226 0.53 16.73 2.86
CA GLU A 226 1.39 16.78 4.05
C GLU A 226 0.60 16.58 5.35
N ASP A 227 -0.62 17.13 5.43
CA ASP A 227 -1.46 17.02 6.61
C ASP A 227 -2.03 15.59 6.74
N PHE A 228 -2.25 14.88 5.63
CA PHE A 228 -2.60 13.44 5.63
C PHE A 228 -1.38 12.56 5.96
N TYR A 229 -0.21 12.86 5.40
CA TYR A 229 1.04 12.17 5.71
C TYR A 229 1.38 12.25 7.19
N ALA A 230 1.11 13.38 7.84
CA ALA A 230 1.29 13.53 9.28
C ALA A 230 0.46 12.52 10.10
N VAL A 231 -0.74 12.16 9.64
CA VAL A 231 -1.59 11.14 10.27
C VAL A 231 -1.06 9.74 9.99
N VAL A 232 -0.67 9.44 8.74
CA VAL A 232 -0.06 8.15 8.36
C VAL A 232 1.22 7.88 9.16
N ASP A 233 2.12 8.86 9.22
CA ASP A 233 3.39 8.76 9.93
C ASP A 233 3.20 8.65 11.45
N TRP A 234 2.20 9.35 12.00
CA TRP A 234 1.83 9.21 13.40
C TRP A 234 1.29 7.81 13.71
N ALA A 235 0.42 7.28 12.84
CA ALA A 235 -0.15 5.95 12.97
C ALA A 235 0.93 4.87 12.93
N TYR A 236 1.84 4.95 11.95
CA TYR A 236 3.01 4.07 11.83
C TYR A 236 3.89 4.08 13.09
N LYS A 237 4.13 5.26 13.69
CA LYS A 237 4.91 5.37 14.94
C LYS A 237 4.25 4.75 16.16
N ILE A 238 2.95 4.52 16.13
CA ILE A 238 2.21 3.83 17.19
C ILE A 238 2.25 2.34 16.94
N ASP A 239 1.90 1.89 15.74
CA ASP A 239 1.84 0.49 15.34
C ASP A 239 2.05 0.36 13.82
N PRO A 240 3.23 -0.12 13.38
CA PRO A 240 3.53 -0.31 11.97
C PRO A 240 2.55 -1.23 11.22
N LEU A 241 1.91 -2.19 11.89
CA LEU A 241 0.99 -3.12 11.24
C LEU A 241 -0.32 -2.44 10.83
N ARG A 242 -0.63 -1.27 11.41
CA ARG A 242 -1.77 -0.46 10.97
C ARG A 242 -1.61 0.08 9.56
N CYS A 243 -0.40 0.09 9.00
CA CYS A 243 -0.21 0.36 7.58
C CYS A 243 -1.01 -0.61 6.69
N ILE A 244 -1.17 -1.88 7.08
CA ILE A 244 -1.99 -2.86 6.33
C ILE A 244 -3.44 -2.35 6.25
N SER A 245 -4.04 -2.04 7.40
CA SER A 245 -5.41 -1.55 7.44
C SER A 245 -5.58 -0.21 6.72
N MET A 246 -4.64 0.73 6.89
CA MET A 246 -4.67 2.03 6.20
C MET A 246 -4.51 1.88 4.69
N HIS A 247 -3.68 0.95 4.22
CA HIS A 247 -3.49 0.65 2.80
C HIS A 247 -4.82 0.24 2.18
N GLY A 248 -5.47 -0.79 2.73
CA GLY A 248 -6.72 -1.25 2.15
C GLY A 248 -7.91 -0.32 2.37
N ILE A 249 -7.89 0.59 3.36
CA ILE A 249 -8.86 1.70 3.41
C ILE A 249 -8.63 2.62 2.20
N THR A 250 -7.38 2.96 1.89
CA THR A 250 -7.01 3.83 0.77
C THR A 250 -7.39 3.19 -0.57
N GLU A 251 -7.07 1.91 -0.77
CA GLU A 251 -7.46 1.14 -1.98
C GLU A 251 -8.97 1.11 -2.22
N ARG A 252 -9.78 1.08 -1.15
CA ARG A 252 -11.26 1.14 -1.29
C ARG A 252 -11.73 2.50 -1.81
N TYR A 253 -11.05 3.59 -1.46
CA TYR A 253 -11.33 4.92 -2.03
C TYR A 253 -10.84 5.03 -3.47
N ILE A 254 -9.68 4.44 -3.76
CA ILE A 254 -9.09 4.36 -5.10
C ILE A 254 -10.01 3.61 -6.06
N SER A 255 -10.47 2.42 -5.66
CA SER A 255 -11.41 1.59 -6.45
C SER A 255 -12.82 2.18 -6.52
N GLY A 256 -13.08 3.29 -5.81
CA GLY A 256 -14.38 3.93 -5.76
C GLY A 256 -14.62 4.83 -6.97
N GLN A 257 -15.75 4.63 -7.65
CA GLN A 257 -16.13 5.33 -8.89
C GLN A 257 -16.20 6.87 -8.80
N LYS A 258 -16.17 7.45 -7.59
CA LYS A 258 -16.12 8.91 -7.36
C LYS A 258 -14.70 9.49 -7.43
N ALA A 259 -13.66 8.68 -7.20
CA ALA A 259 -12.27 9.13 -7.31
C ALA A 259 -11.86 9.33 -8.78
N ASP A 260 -12.38 8.50 -9.69
CA ASP A 260 -12.11 8.59 -11.12
C ASP A 260 -12.64 9.88 -11.76
N ALA A 261 -13.73 10.45 -11.22
CA ALA A 261 -14.31 11.71 -11.71
C ALA A 261 -13.51 12.96 -11.29
N ALA A 262 -12.62 12.84 -10.30
CA ALA A 262 -11.78 13.92 -9.79
C ALA A 262 -10.32 13.48 -9.83
N GLY A 263 -9.68 13.56 -11.00
CA GLY A 263 -8.32 13.05 -11.25
C GLY A 263 -7.28 13.48 -10.21
N PHE A 264 -7.40 14.68 -9.62
CA PHE A 264 -6.52 15.10 -8.52
C PHE A 264 -6.73 14.31 -7.21
N VAL A 265 -7.98 13.98 -6.85
CA VAL A 265 -8.26 13.17 -5.65
C VAL A 265 -7.66 11.77 -5.82
N ARG A 266 -7.65 11.24 -7.04
CA ARG A 266 -6.94 10.01 -7.38
C ARG A 266 -5.43 10.15 -7.12
N LEU A 267 -4.79 11.24 -7.57
CA LEU A 267 -3.37 11.52 -7.30
C LEU A 267 -3.06 11.59 -5.80
N LEU A 268 -3.88 12.29 -5.01
CA LEU A 268 -3.73 12.34 -3.56
C LEU A 268 -3.81 10.94 -2.92
N LEU A 269 -4.74 10.10 -3.39
CA LEU A 269 -4.89 8.73 -2.89
C LEU A 269 -3.70 7.83 -3.29
N ASP A 270 -3.18 7.97 -4.51
CA ASP A 270 -1.96 7.27 -4.96
C ASP A 270 -0.74 7.67 -4.13
N ASP A 271 -0.60 8.97 -3.84
CA ASP A 271 0.42 9.53 -2.98
C ASP A 271 0.36 8.94 -1.55
N LEU A 272 -0.86 8.81 -1.01
CA LEU A 272 -1.09 8.19 0.30
C LEU A 272 -0.78 6.70 0.30
N GLU A 273 -1.23 5.96 -0.72
CA GLU A 273 -0.92 4.54 -0.91
C GLU A 273 0.60 4.32 -0.95
N SER A 274 1.31 5.12 -1.75
CA SER A 274 2.77 5.10 -1.86
C SER A 274 3.46 5.38 -0.52
N ARG A 275 2.99 6.40 0.23
CA ARG A 275 3.53 6.71 1.56
C ARG A 275 3.31 5.57 2.56
N ILE A 276 2.12 4.98 2.58
CA ILE A 276 1.78 3.84 3.46
C ILE A 276 2.66 2.64 3.13
N SER A 277 2.77 2.29 1.84
CA SER A 277 3.60 1.19 1.34
C SER A 277 5.07 1.39 1.69
N MET A 278 5.60 2.60 1.55
CA MET A 278 6.97 2.92 1.96
C MET A 278 7.18 2.72 3.46
N GLN A 279 6.26 3.18 4.31
CA GLN A 279 6.40 3.02 5.76
C GLN A 279 6.30 1.55 6.18
N PHE A 280 5.37 0.79 5.60
CA PHE A 280 5.29 -0.65 5.84
C PHE A 280 6.54 -1.39 5.36
N GLY A 281 7.05 -1.05 4.17
CA GLY A 281 8.30 -1.57 3.64
C GLY A 281 9.48 -1.34 4.58
N ARG A 282 9.60 -0.14 5.19
CA ARG A 282 10.63 0.13 6.21
C ARG A 282 10.54 -0.77 7.42
N PHE A 283 9.33 -1.07 7.89
CA PHE A 283 9.12 -2.03 8.97
C PHE A 283 9.58 -3.44 8.55
N VAL A 284 9.22 -3.88 7.35
CA VAL A 284 9.64 -5.19 6.81
C VAL A 284 11.16 -5.26 6.71
N ASP A 285 11.80 -4.22 6.18
CA ASP A 285 13.25 -4.12 6.02
C ASP A 285 13.98 -4.20 7.36
N GLU A 286 13.51 -3.44 8.36
CA GLU A 286 14.08 -3.46 9.71
C GLU A 286 13.92 -4.84 10.35
N ALA A 287 12.74 -5.45 10.24
CA ALA A 287 12.48 -6.79 10.77
C ALA A 287 13.33 -7.87 10.10
N CYS A 288 13.59 -7.74 8.79
CA CYS A 288 14.52 -8.60 8.04
C CYS A 288 15.97 -8.38 8.49
N HIS A 289 16.40 -7.12 8.65
CA HIS A 289 17.74 -6.81 9.12
C HIS A 289 18.01 -7.36 10.53
N GLN A 290 17.00 -7.36 11.40
CA GLN A 290 17.09 -7.98 12.72
C GLN A 290 17.24 -9.52 12.65
N ILE A 291 16.65 -10.19 11.65
CA ILE A 291 16.84 -11.63 11.41
C ILE A 291 18.30 -11.89 11.01
N GLU A 292 18.82 -11.16 10.04
CA GLU A 292 20.22 -11.28 9.57
C GLU A 292 21.22 -11.00 10.70
N ARG A 293 20.92 -10.04 11.59
CA ARG A 293 21.81 -9.71 12.71
C ARG A 293 21.91 -10.83 13.75
N ASN A 294 20.91 -11.71 13.82
CA ASN A 294 20.90 -12.86 14.72
C ASN A 294 21.99 -13.90 14.39
N GLU A 295 22.60 -13.84 13.19
CA GLU A 295 23.72 -14.70 12.77
C GLU A 295 24.89 -14.72 13.75
N ARG A 296 25.12 -13.66 14.54
CA ARG A 296 26.40 -13.47 15.26
C ARG A 296 26.44 -14.07 16.67
N ASN A 297 25.30 -14.44 17.26
CA ASN A 297 25.18 -14.62 18.73
C ASN A 297 24.59 -15.96 19.19
N VAL A 298 24.30 -16.91 18.31
CA VAL A 298 23.53 -18.12 18.67
C VAL A 298 24.40 -19.37 18.57
N LYS A 299 24.45 -20.16 19.65
CA LYS A 299 24.96 -21.54 19.59
C LYS A 299 24.08 -22.32 18.62
N GLN A 300 24.64 -23.05 17.66
CA GLN A 300 23.90 -23.79 16.61
C GLN A 300 23.19 -25.04 17.16
N THR A 301 22.36 -24.84 18.17
CA THR A 301 21.57 -25.87 18.83
C THR A 301 20.20 -25.30 19.12
N GLY A 302 19.14 -25.96 18.66
CA GLY A 302 17.77 -25.57 18.89
C GLY A 302 17.19 -24.61 17.85
N VAL A 303 15.91 -24.30 18.07
CA VAL A 303 15.09 -23.48 17.19
C VAL A 303 15.43 -22.00 17.36
N LEU A 304 15.71 -21.32 16.24
CA LEU A 304 15.95 -19.89 16.20
C LEU A 304 14.68 -19.11 16.57
N SER A 305 14.82 -18.11 17.44
CA SER A 305 13.68 -17.40 18.03
C SER A 305 12.79 -16.68 17.00
N TYR A 306 13.32 -16.32 15.83
CA TYR A 306 12.54 -15.67 14.78
C TYR A 306 11.52 -16.62 14.12
N ILE A 307 11.74 -17.93 14.17
CA ILE A 307 10.85 -18.94 13.56
C ILE A 307 9.44 -18.90 14.18
N PRO A 308 9.25 -19.15 15.50
CA PRO A 308 7.91 -19.09 16.11
C PRO A 308 7.34 -17.66 16.17
N ARG A 309 8.20 -16.63 16.19
CA ARG A 309 7.77 -15.23 16.19
C ARG A 309 7.17 -14.80 14.86
N PHE A 310 7.70 -15.30 13.75
CA PHE A 310 7.13 -15.05 12.42
C PHE A 310 5.67 -15.50 12.36
N ALA A 311 5.34 -16.70 12.85
CA ALA A 311 3.96 -17.17 12.88
C ALA A 311 3.03 -16.25 13.71
N THR A 312 3.53 -15.74 14.84
CA THR A 312 2.77 -14.78 15.67
C THR A 312 2.52 -13.47 14.92
N LEU A 313 3.51 -12.94 14.20
CA LEU A 313 3.33 -11.75 13.38
C LEU A 313 2.38 -12.01 12.21
N ALA A 314 2.55 -13.12 11.49
CA ALA A 314 1.71 -13.47 10.34
C ALA A 314 0.24 -13.54 10.77
N THR A 315 -0.06 -14.18 11.90
CA THR A 315 -1.42 -14.18 12.48
C THR A 315 -1.96 -12.77 12.72
N ARG A 316 -1.13 -11.84 13.22
CA ARG A 316 -1.54 -10.43 13.40
C ARG A 316 -1.73 -9.70 12.07
N MET A 317 -0.83 -9.91 11.12
CA MET A 317 -0.93 -9.31 9.79
C MET A 317 -2.23 -9.76 9.11
N GLU A 318 -2.58 -11.05 9.16
CA GLU A 318 -3.84 -11.57 8.61
C GLU A 318 -5.09 -10.96 9.29
N GLN A 319 -5.03 -10.65 10.59
CA GLN A 319 -6.14 -9.95 11.27
C GLN A 319 -6.41 -8.56 10.70
N TYR A 320 -5.40 -7.89 10.13
CA TYR A 320 -5.53 -6.53 9.58
C TYR A 320 -5.95 -6.47 8.12
N ILE A 321 -5.93 -7.60 7.40
CA ILE A 321 -6.24 -7.69 5.96
C ILE A 321 -7.75 -7.71 5.66
N GLN A 322 -8.61 -8.05 6.64
CA GLN A 322 -10.01 -8.45 6.39
C GLN A 322 -10.79 -7.54 5.39
N GLY A 323 -10.91 -8.02 4.15
CA GLY A 323 -11.62 -7.38 3.04
C GLY A 323 -10.81 -6.34 2.24
N GLN A 324 -9.49 -6.49 2.15
CA GLN A 324 -8.54 -5.58 1.48
C GLN A 324 -7.60 -6.33 0.52
N SER A 325 -6.82 -5.63 -0.31
CA SER A 325 -5.80 -6.30 -1.15
C SER A 325 -4.76 -6.99 -0.29
N ARG A 326 -4.30 -8.15 -0.76
CA ARG A 326 -3.27 -8.94 -0.08
C ARG A 326 -1.86 -8.63 -0.57
N ASP A 327 -1.71 -7.89 -1.67
CA ASP A 327 -0.43 -7.75 -2.37
C ASP A 327 0.69 -7.22 -1.47
N LEU A 328 0.38 -6.21 -0.65
CA LEU A 328 1.34 -5.63 0.29
C LEU A 328 1.85 -6.65 1.31
N VAL A 329 0.95 -7.49 1.84
CA VAL A 329 1.26 -8.50 2.87
C VAL A 329 1.95 -9.71 2.25
N ASP A 330 1.48 -10.18 1.10
CA ASP A 330 2.08 -11.32 0.40
C ASP A 330 3.52 -11.02 -0.08
N GLN A 331 3.80 -9.77 -0.48
CA GLN A 331 5.17 -9.29 -0.74
C GLN A 331 6.03 -9.32 0.53
N ALA A 332 5.48 -8.87 1.67
CA ALA A 332 6.19 -8.91 2.94
C ALA A 332 6.49 -10.35 3.40
N TYR A 333 5.54 -11.28 3.29
CA TYR A 333 5.79 -12.70 3.59
C TYR A 333 6.89 -13.28 2.71
N THR A 334 6.85 -12.98 1.42
CA THR A 334 7.89 -13.42 0.48
C THR A 334 9.26 -12.95 0.93
N LYS A 335 9.38 -11.69 1.35
CA LYS A 335 10.64 -11.12 1.83
C LYS A 335 11.09 -11.72 3.16
N PHE A 336 10.18 -11.78 4.14
CA PHE A 336 10.47 -12.34 5.47
C PHE A 336 10.96 -13.78 5.38
N VAL A 337 10.19 -14.66 4.73
CA VAL A 337 10.52 -16.09 4.72
C VAL A 337 11.77 -16.37 3.91
N SER A 338 11.98 -15.65 2.79
CA SER A 338 13.21 -15.78 2.01
C SER A 338 14.44 -15.45 2.85
N ILE A 339 14.42 -14.33 3.58
CA ILE A 339 15.54 -13.92 4.45
C ILE A 339 15.69 -14.88 5.63
N MET A 340 14.60 -15.35 6.24
CA MET A 340 14.64 -16.36 7.30
C MET A 340 15.34 -17.65 6.87
N PHE A 341 15.03 -18.17 5.68
CA PHE A 341 15.62 -19.40 5.17
C PHE A 341 17.08 -19.21 4.74
N VAL A 342 17.40 -18.12 4.04
CA VAL A 342 18.79 -17.81 3.67
C VAL A 342 19.67 -17.66 4.91
N THR A 343 19.16 -16.97 5.94
CA THR A 343 19.88 -16.80 7.21
C THR A 343 20.04 -18.13 7.94
N LEU A 344 18.99 -18.95 7.97
CA LEU A 344 19.01 -20.28 8.60
C LEU A 344 20.08 -21.18 7.96
N GLU A 345 20.10 -21.26 6.63
CA GLU A 345 21.06 -22.04 5.85
C GLU A 345 22.50 -21.55 6.09
N LYS A 346 22.70 -20.24 6.11
CA LYS A 346 24.02 -19.65 6.37
C LYS A 346 24.52 -19.95 7.79
N ILE A 347 23.64 -19.95 8.80
CA ILE A 347 23.99 -20.38 10.17
C ILE A 347 24.28 -21.87 10.20
N ALA A 348 23.56 -22.72 9.46
CA ALA A 348 23.87 -24.15 9.40
C ALA A 348 25.28 -24.40 8.84
N GLN A 349 25.71 -23.62 7.84
CA GLN A 349 27.03 -23.74 7.22
C GLN A 349 28.21 -23.39 8.13
N THR A 350 28.00 -22.67 9.25
CA THR A 350 29.12 -22.32 10.14
C THR A 350 29.68 -23.50 10.95
N ASP A 351 28.92 -24.59 11.10
CA ASP A 351 29.38 -25.85 11.71
C ASP A 351 28.72 -27.03 10.97
N PRO A 352 29.41 -27.57 9.94
CA PRO A 352 28.89 -28.66 9.13
C PRO A 352 28.56 -29.92 9.93
N LYS A 353 29.12 -30.11 11.13
CA LYS A 353 28.90 -31.31 11.93
C LYS A 353 27.47 -31.40 12.48
N TYR A 354 26.87 -30.25 12.79
CA TYR A 354 25.52 -30.16 13.36
C TYR A 354 24.52 -29.52 12.39
N ALA A 355 24.94 -29.23 11.15
CA ALA A 355 24.12 -28.53 10.15
C ALA A 355 22.77 -29.23 9.90
N ASP A 356 22.77 -30.53 9.60
CA ASP A 356 21.53 -31.22 9.22
C ASP A 356 20.54 -31.34 10.39
N ILE A 357 21.01 -31.62 11.61
CA ILE A 357 20.11 -31.66 12.79
C ILE A 357 19.56 -30.28 13.12
N PHE A 358 20.37 -29.24 12.99
CA PHE A 358 19.94 -27.86 13.20
C PHE A 358 18.88 -27.42 12.18
N LEU A 359 19.08 -27.73 10.89
CA LEU A 359 18.11 -27.46 9.84
C LEU A 359 16.79 -28.23 10.08
N LEU A 360 16.89 -29.51 10.45
CA LEU A 360 15.73 -30.36 10.74
C LEU A 360 14.86 -29.77 11.86
N GLU A 361 15.48 -29.41 12.99
CA GLU A 361 14.78 -28.79 14.13
C GLU A 361 14.06 -27.49 13.73
N ASN A 362 14.73 -26.64 12.95
CA ASN A 362 14.20 -25.32 12.59
C ASN A 362 13.11 -25.40 11.52
N TYR A 363 13.26 -26.24 10.48
CA TYR A 363 12.22 -26.43 9.48
C TYR A 363 10.98 -27.11 10.07
N ALA A 364 11.15 -28.10 10.95
CA ALA A 364 10.03 -28.70 11.67
C ALA A 364 9.30 -27.68 12.54
N ALA A 365 10.03 -26.82 13.25
CA ALA A 365 9.43 -25.76 14.05
C ALA A 365 8.67 -24.73 13.18
N PHE A 366 9.21 -24.39 12.01
CA PHE A 366 8.55 -23.51 11.05
C PHE A 366 7.25 -24.10 10.55
N GLN A 367 7.25 -25.38 10.12
CA GLN A 367 6.06 -26.10 9.69
C GLN A 367 5.00 -26.14 10.80
N ASN A 368 5.37 -26.59 11.99
CA ASN A 368 4.45 -26.69 13.13
C ASN A 368 3.83 -25.33 13.49
N SER A 369 4.61 -24.25 13.39
CA SER A 369 4.13 -22.90 13.74
C SER A 369 3.21 -22.29 12.67
N LEU A 370 3.36 -22.67 11.40
CA LEU A 370 2.61 -22.08 10.28
C LEU A 370 1.48 -22.95 9.74
N TYR A 371 1.31 -24.18 10.24
CA TYR A 371 0.32 -25.13 9.71
C TYR A 371 -1.06 -24.51 9.47
N ASP A 372 -1.66 -23.87 10.48
CA ASP A 372 -2.99 -23.27 10.37
C ASP A 372 -3.03 -22.12 9.35
N LEU A 373 -2.00 -21.27 9.34
CA LEU A 373 -1.90 -20.15 8.42
C LEU A 373 -1.69 -20.61 6.97
N ALA A 374 -0.86 -21.63 6.75
CA ALA A 374 -0.61 -22.18 5.43
C ALA A 374 -1.88 -22.76 4.78
N ASN A 375 -2.82 -23.27 5.57
CA ASN A 375 -4.10 -23.78 5.06
C ASN A 375 -5.03 -22.70 4.52
N VAL A 376 -4.87 -21.45 4.97
CA VAL A 376 -5.76 -20.32 4.60
C VAL A 376 -5.06 -19.21 3.82
N VAL A 377 -3.72 -19.19 3.83
CA VAL A 377 -2.88 -18.19 3.14
C VAL A 377 -2.05 -18.86 2.04
N PRO A 378 -2.40 -18.70 0.75
CA PRO A 378 -1.70 -19.35 -0.36
C PRO A 378 -0.20 -19.05 -0.44
N THR A 379 0.19 -17.80 -0.17
CA THR A 379 1.59 -17.37 -0.18
C THR A 379 2.43 -18.13 0.86
N LEU A 380 1.87 -18.33 2.06
CA LEU A 380 2.52 -19.08 3.13
C LEU A 380 2.50 -20.59 2.87
N ALA A 381 1.48 -21.11 2.20
CA ALA A 381 1.42 -22.51 1.77
C ALA A 381 2.62 -22.90 0.90
N LYS A 382 3.00 -22.03 -0.05
CA LYS A 382 4.20 -22.24 -0.88
C LYS A 382 5.46 -22.42 -0.03
N PHE A 383 5.66 -21.55 0.96
CA PHE A 383 6.82 -21.62 1.84
C PHE A 383 6.75 -22.79 2.83
N TYR A 384 5.56 -23.18 3.25
CA TYR A 384 5.36 -24.38 4.05
C TYR A 384 5.82 -25.63 3.30
N HIS A 385 5.45 -25.76 2.02
CA HIS A 385 5.92 -26.87 1.18
C HIS A 385 7.43 -26.83 0.96
N GLN A 386 8.00 -25.65 0.71
CA GLN A 386 9.46 -25.48 0.60
C GLN A 386 10.19 -25.90 1.89
N ALA A 387 9.66 -25.54 3.06
CA ALA A 387 10.20 -25.99 4.35
C ALA A 387 10.10 -27.52 4.51
N SER A 388 9.01 -28.13 4.01
CA SER A 388 8.84 -29.59 4.04
C SER A 388 9.89 -30.30 3.21
N GLU A 389 10.15 -29.82 2.00
CA GLU A 389 11.14 -30.41 1.12
C GLU A 389 12.55 -30.24 1.71
N ALA A 390 12.88 -29.06 2.26
CA ALA A 390 14.16 -28.81 2.92
C ALA A 390 14.34 -29.68 4.19
N TYR A 391 13.27 -29.86 4.98
CA TYR A 391 13.24 -30.76 6.12
C TYR A 391 13.53 -32.21 5.72
N GLU A 392 12.85 -32.73 4.68
CA GLU A 392 13.05 -34.08 4.19
C GLU A 392 14.48 -34.31 3.70
N GLN A 393 15.04 -33.35 2.94
CA GLN A 393 16.41 -33.41 2.47
C GLN A 393 17.43 -33.42 3.63
N ALA A 394 17.25 -32.56 4.64
CA ALA A 394 18.10 -32.55 5.83
C ALA A 394 17.98 -33.86 6.63
N CYS A 395 16.77 -34.42 6.74
CA CYS A 395 16.52 -35.70 7.38
C CYS A 395 17.25 -36.85 6.66
N THR A 396 17.15 -36.94 5.34
CA THR A 396 17.86 -37.97 4.56
C THR A 396 19.38 -37.88 4.74
N ARG A 397 19.96 -36.67 4.71
CA ARG A 397 21.40 -36.48 4.92
C ARG A 397 21.82 -36.85 6.35
N PHE A 398 21.04 -36.46 7.34
CA PHE A 398 21.29 -36.77 8.75
C PHE A 398 21.23 -38.28 9.02
N ILE A 399 20.21 -38.97 8.51
CA ILE A 399 20.08 -40.43 8.65
C ILE A 399 21.27 -41.12 7.98
N SER A 400 21.63 -40.70 6.77
CA SER A 400 22.79 -41.24 6.05
C SER A 400 24.07 -41.06 6.87
N MET A 401 24.31 -39.86 7.39
CA MET A 401 25.46 -39.55 8.25
C MET A 401 25.49 -40.46 9.49
N ILE A 402 24.36 -40.64 10.19
CA ILE A 402 24.29 -41.53 11.37
C ILE A 402 24.61 -42.97 10.98
N ILE A 403 24.04 -43.48 9.88
CA ILE A 403 24.29 -44.84 9.41
C ILE A 403 25.79 -45.02 9.10
N TYR A 404 26.39 -44.10 8.34
CA TYR A 404 27.82 -44.16 8.03
C TYR A 404 28.69 -44.09 9.29
N TYR A 405 28.35 -43.24 10.25
CA TYR A 405 29.11 -43.11 11.50
C TYR A 405 28.98 -44.36 12.38
N GLN A 406 27.76 -44.89 12.53
CA GLN A 406 27.50 -46.04 13.41
C GLN A 406 28.05 -47.35 12.83
N PHE A 407 27.99 -47.51 11.50
CA PHE A 407 28.41 -48.72 10.79
C PHE A 407 29.73 -48.54 10.05
N GLU A 408 30.51 -47.49 10.34
CA GLU A 408 31.74 -47.17 9.62
C GLU A 408 32.70 -48.37 9.52
N ARG A 409 32.91 -49.06 10.64
CA ARG A 409 33.78 -50.25 10.70
C ARG A 409 33.27 -51.41 9.86
N LEU A 410 31.95 -51.60 9.81
CA LEU A 410 31.33 -52.63 8.98
C LEU A 410 31.51 -52.31 7.49
N PHE A 411 31.31 -51.06 7.10
CA PHE A 411 31.53 -50.63 5.72
C PHE A 411 33.01 -50.69 5.31
N GLN A 412 33.94 -50.31 6.20
CA GLN A 412 35.37 -50.47 5.97
C GLN A 412 35.77 -51.94 5.82
N PHE A 413 35.18 -52.83 6.63
CA PHE A 413 35.40 -54.28 6.52
C PHE A 413 34.89 -54.82 5.18
N ALA A 414 33.67 -54.47 4.77
CA ALA A 414 33.09 -54.88 3.49
C ALA A 414 33.95 -54.43 2.29
N ARG A 415 34.42 -53.17 2.28
CA ARG A 415 35.32 -52.67 1.23
C ARG A 415 36.65 -53.43 1.17
N LYS A 416 37.24 -53.75 2.34
CA LYS A 416 38.47 -54.54 2.37
C LYS A 416 38.28 -55.95 1.82
N ILE A 417 37.11 -56.57 2.02
CA ILE A 417 36.79 -57.87 1.40
C ILE A 417 36.69 -57.72 -0.12
N GLU A 418 35.97 -56.72 -0.61
CA GLU A 418 35.85 -56.47 -2.06
C GLU A 418 37.22 -56.22 -2.70
N ASP A 419 38.04 -55.35 -2.12
CA ASP A 419 39.40 -55.08 -2.60
C ASP A 419 40.25 -56.36 -2.64
N LEU A 420 40.14 -57.21 -1.62
CA LEU A 420 40.83 -58.50 -1.55
C LEU A 420 40.37 -59.46 -2.66
N MET A 421 39.07 -59.48 -2.98
CA MET A 421 38.53 -60.28 -4.09
C MET A 421 39.02 -59.83 -5.47
N TYR A 422 39.36 -58.55 -5.63
CA TYR A 422 39.93 -58.03 -6.88
C TYR A 422 41.46 -58.17 -6.97
N THR A 423 42.16 -58.27 -5.84
CA THR A 423 43.64 -58.32 -5.80
C THR A 423 44.22 -59.71 -5.63
N ILE A 424 43.45 -60.69 -5.13
CA ILE A 424 43.92 -62.05 -4.88
C ILE A 424 43.24 -63.01 -5.87
N SER A 425 44.05 -63.77 -6.62
CA SER A 425 43.54 -64.84 -7.47
C SER A 425 42.97 -65.98 -6.60
N PRO A 426 41.88 -66.68 -7.01
CA PRO A 426 41.19 -67.66 -6.18
C PRO A 426 42.08 -68.75 -5.56
N GLU A 427 43.25 -69.01 -6.16
CA GLU A 427 44.21 -70.05 -5.76
C GLU A 427 45.06 -69.65 -4.53
N GLU A 428 45.17 -68.36 -4.20
CA GLU A 428 45.99 -67.88 -3.07
C GLU A 428 45.21 -67.79 -1.75
N VAL A 429 43.87 -67.87 -1.79
CA VAL A 429 43.01 -67.77 -0.60
C VAL A 429 43.15 -68.99 0.33
N ASP A 430 43.49 -70.16 -0.20
CA ASP A 430 43.74 -71.40 0.55
C ASP A 430 45.01 -71.36 1.42
N SER A 431 45.86 -70.34 1.25
CA SER A 431 47.13 -70.20 2.00
C SER A 431 47.04 -69.34 3.26
N PHE A 432 45.92 -68.67 3.52
CA PHE A 432 45.73 -67.90 4.74
C PHE A 432 45.40 -68.82 5.93
N PRO A 433 45.89 -68.54 7.15
CA PRO A 433 45.61 -69.38 8.30
C PRO A 433 44.10 -69.41 8.55
N THR A 434 43.54 -70.62 8.56
CA THR A 434 42.17 -70.90 8.93
C THR A 434 41.92 -70.35 10.35
N TRP A 435 41.17 -69.26 10.45
CA TRP A 435 40.57 -68.85 11.71
C TRP A 435 39.53 -69.92 12.06
N ILE A 436 39.90 -70.81 12.99
CA ILE A 436 38.99 -71.79 13.55
C ILE A 436 37.83 -71.03 14.20
N VAL A 437 36.68 -71.02 13.54
CA VAL A 437 35.41 -70.65 14.15
C VAL A 437 35.13 -71.68 15.23
N GLN A 438 35.37 -71.32 16.49
CA GLN A 438 34.93 -72.12 17.62
C GLN A 438 33.39 -72.05 17.68
N ASN A 439 32.77 -73.14 17.25
CA ASN A 439 31.38 -73.53 17.50
C ASN A 439 30.29 -72.56 17.01
N GLY A 440 29.86 -72.75 15.77
CA GLY A 440 28.58 -72.26 15.27
C GLY A 440 28.26 -72.93 13.94
N SER A 441 27.11 -73.59 13.85
CA SER A 441 26.55 -74.24 12.67
C SER A 441 26.64 -73.35 11.42
N SER A 442 27.02 -73.94 10.28
CA SER A 442 27.22 -73.30 8.98
C SER A 442 25.93 -72.79 8.29
N GLU A 443 24.77 -72.85 8.95
CA GLU A 443 23.48 -72.49 8.32
C GLU A 443 23.02 -71.04 8.55
N ASP A 444 23.67 -70.26 9.43
CA ASP A 444 23.18 -68.92 9.80
C ASP A 444 23.86 -67.73 9.07
N ALA A 445 24.74 -67.99 8.09
CA ALA A 445 25.42 -66.93 7.34
C ALA A 445 24.72 -66.58 6.02
N LYS A 446 23.43 -66.22 6.07
CA LYS A 446 22.78 -65.43 5.02
C LYS A 446 22.51 -64.03 5.54
N ILE A 447 23.55 -63.22 5.64
CA ILE A 447 23.39 -61.76 5.69
C ILE A 447 23.19 -61.31 4.24
N GLN A 448 21.93 -61.32 3.83
CA GLN A 448 21.49 -60.73 2.59
C GLN A 448 21.53 -59.21 2.80
N PHE A 449 22.58 -58.54 2.32
CA PHE A 449 22.61 -57.08 2.20
C PHE A 449 21.58 -56.66 1.16
N ILE A 450 20.34 -56.50 1.60
CA ILE A 450 19.32 -55.81 0.83
C ILE A 450 19.57 -54.31 1.07
N TRP A 451 20.07 -53.65 0.03
CA TRP A 451 20.10 -52.21 -0.10
C TRP A 451 18.65 -51.69 -0.01
N CYS A 452 18.40 -50.82 0.97
CA CYS A 452 17.32 -49.85 0.98
C CYS A 452 17.92 -48.48 1.28
#